data_AF-A0A3D9VAG9-F1
#
_entry.id   AF-A0A3D9VAG9-F1
#
_cell.length_a   1.000
_cell.length_b   1.000
_cell.length_c   1.000
_cell.angle_alpha   90.00
_cell.angle_beta   90.00
_cell.angle_gamma   90.00
#
_symmetry.space_group_name_H-M   'P 1'
#
loop_
_entity.id
_entity.type
_entity.pdbx_description
1 polymer ?
#
loop_
_entity_poly.entity_id
_entity_poly.type
_entity_poly.pdbx_seq_one_letter_code
_entity_poly.pdbx_strand_id
1 'polypeptide(L)'
;MTQVTATTMPPVSYTLLQVRAKPEDVDDALRTLSSDWSGQVMAPDIGERWSSVLTTERSASRLAPLLCDLLRTDVVVAAVDGDRFRLSSYRPGFSPLVGVDGRDPIAVTELARAFGKDPDRLRTILSSSAPATERHAQAAGLLWLPLPTLTGHQPVFDGFDTIQTSELPAEAAKVRGRRRIRRIRAVLGVVQVVAFFAVDYFWFINPSILLVPALAVFVANGIVLLVLRRFVGDRQSTHQPARA
;
A
#
# COMPACT_ATOMS: atom_id res chain seq x y z
N MET A 1 -38.40 4.56 38.27
CA MET A 1 -37.13 5.11 37.73
C MET A 1 -36.35 3.94 37.15
N THR A 2 -36.41 3.76 35.84
CA THR A 2 -35.77 2.64 35.14
C THR A 2 -34.37 3.09 34.74
N GLN A 3 -33.34 2.57 35.42
CA GLN A 3 -31.95 2.82 35.03
C GLN A 3 -31.71 2.15 33.68
N VAL A 4 -31.54 2.97 32.64
CA VAL A 4 -31.02 2.51 31.35
C VAL A 4 -29.54 2.24 31.56
N THR A 5 -29.20 0.97 31.74
CA THR A 5 -27.81 0.51 31.74
C THR A 5 -27.26 0.79 30.34
N ALA A 6 -26.45 1.83 30.19
CA ALA A 6 -25.78 2.11 28.94
C ALA A 6 -24.86 0.92 28.64
N THR A 7 -25.25 0.09 27.67
CA THR A 7 -24.42 -0.98 27.12
C THR A 7 -23.16 -0.34 26.58
N THR A 8 -22.11 -0.35 27.40
CA THR A 8 -20.82 0.22 27.05
C THR A 8 -20.23 -0.72 26.02
N MET A 9 -20.28 -0.32 24.74
CA MET A 9 -19.63 -1.10 23.69
C MET A 9 -18.14 -1.23 24.06
N PRO A 10 -17.56 -2.44 23.91
CA PRO A 10 -16.17 -2.64 24.25
C PRO A 10 -15.28 -1.67 23.46
N PRO A 11 -14.19 -1.15 24.07
CA PRO A 11 -13.29 -0.23 23.40
C PRO A 11 -12.72 -0.88 22.13
N VAL A 12 -12.99 -0.26 20.99
CA VAL A 12 -12.54 -0.73 19.68
C VAL A 12 -11.04 -0.46 19.57
N SER A 13 -10.24 -1.53 19.58
CA SER A 13 -8.79 -1.46 19.47
C SER A 13 -8.32 -2.00 18.13
N TYR A 14 -7.49 -1.25 17.43
CA TYR A 14 -6.97 -1.62 16.12
C TYR A 14 -5.66 -0.90 15.79
N THR A 15 -4.87 -1.49 14.90
CA THR A 15 -3.74 -0.82 14.28
C THR A 15 -3.87 -0.85 12.76
N LEU A 16 -3.66 0.29 12.13
CA LEU A 16 -3.64 0.45 10.68
C LEU A 16 -2.24 0.81 10.22
N LEU A 17 -1.78 0.05 9.24
CA LEU A 17 -0.57 0.31 8.48
C LEU A 17 -1.00 0.92 7.14
N GLN A 18 -0.77 2.21 6.96
CA GLN A 18 -1.13 2.96 5.78
C GLN A 18 0.12 3.24 4.96
N VAL A 19 0.11 2.85 3.69
CA VAL A 19 1.28 2.91 2.80
C VAL A 19 0.93 3.70 1.56
N ARG A 20 1.74 4.71 1.21
CA ARG A 20 1.53 5.54 0.02
C ARG A 20 1.97 4.84 -1.27
N ALA A 21 1.36 3.69 -1.53
CA ALA A 21 1.53 2.90 -2.75
C ALA A 21 0.22 2.23 -3.16
N LYS A 22 0.19 1.67 -4.38
CA LYS A 22 -0.96 0.92 -4.86
C LYS A 22 -1.18 -0.37 -4.05
N PRO A 23 -2.41 -0.87 -3.93
CA PRO A 23 -2.70 -2.09 -3.17
C PRO A 23 -1.91 -3.31 -3.66
N GLU A 24 -1.85 -3.51 -4.97
CA GLU A 24 -1.08 -4.59 -5.64
C GLU A 24 0.43 -4.52 -5.39
N ASP A 25 0.94 -3.33 -5.11
CA ASP A 25 2.34 -3.03 -4.87
C ASP A 25 2.71 -3.21 -3.40
N VAL A 26 1.73 -3.06 -2.51
CA VAL A 26 1.82 -3.29 -1.06
C VAL A 26 1.65 -4.77 -0.76
N ASP A 27 0.67 -5.45 -1.37
CA ASP A 27 0.47 -6.90 -1.21
C ASP A 27 1.70 -7.69 -1.66
N ASP A 28 2.26 -7.37 -2.83
CA ASP A 28 3.52 -7.96 -3.31
C ASP A 28 4.67 -7.82 -2.32
N ALA A 29 4.78 -6.65 -1.70
CA ALA A 29 5.84 -6.33 -0.76
C ALA A 29 5.64 -7.06 0.55
N LEU A 30 4.41 -7.12 1.07
CA LEU A 30 4.06 -7.86 2.27
C LEU A 30 4.30 -9.37 2.08
N ARG A 31 3.88 -9.94 0.95
CA ARG A 31 4.18 -11.34 0.58
C ARG A 31 5.67 -11.63 0.43
N THR A 32 6.44 -10.60 0.06
CA THR A 32 7.90 -10.73 -0.03
C THR A 32 8.53 -10.69 1.35
N LEU A 33 8.07 -9.80 2.25
CA LEU A 33 8.59 -9.67 3.62
C LEU A 33 8.10 -10.78 4.55
N SER A 34 6.96 -11.40 4.22
CA SER A 34 6.31 -12.48 4.94
C SER A 34 5.59 -13.38 3.94
N SER A 35 6.15 -14.59 3.70
CA SER A 35 5.55 -15.57 2.77
C SER A 35 4.12 -15.95 3.16
N ASP A 36 3.83 -15.88 4.45
CA ASP A 36 2.58 -16.32 5.05
C ASP A 36 1.56 -15.18 5.12
N TRP A 37 1.85 -14.04 4.50
CA TRP A 37 0.94 -12.90 4.44
C TRP A 37 -0.42 -13.30 3.80
N SER A 38 -1.44 -13.34 4.66
CA SER A 38 -2.84 -13.59 4.28
C SER A 38 -3.76 -12.39 4.53
N GLY A 39 -3.21 -11.26 5.01
CA GLY A 39 -3.99 -10.08 5.33
C GLY A 39 -4.55 -9.38 4.08
N GLN A 40 -5.65 -8.65 4.27
CA GLN A 40 -6.28 -7.89 3.19
C GLN A 40 -5.67 -6.49 3.09
N VAL A 41 -5.18 -6.14 1.91
CA VAL A 41 -4.80 -4.76 1.58
C VAL A 41 -6.03 -4.03 1.06
N MET A 42 -6.47 -3.02 1.79
CA MET A 42 -7.64 -2.22 1.44
C MET A 42 -7.21 -0.98 0.64
N ALA A 43 -7.87 -0.77 -0.49
CA ALA A 43 -7.75 0.44 -1.28
C ALA A 43 -8.91 1.37 -0.89
N PRO A 44 -8.63 2.54 -0.32
CA PRO A 44 -9.63 3.59 -0.16
C PRO A 44 -9.81 4.30 -1.51
N ASP A 45 -11.05 4.67 -1.82
CA ASP A 45 -11.44 5.30 -3.09
C ASP A 45 -10.97 6.78 -3.22
N ILE A 46 -10.21 7.28 -2.25
CA ILE A 46 -9.88 8.70 -2.13
C ILE A 46 -8.52 8.97 -2.74
N GLY A 47 -8.51 9.48 -3.97
CA GLY A 47 -7.59 10.45 -4.62
C GLY A 47 -6.06 10.35 -4.47
N GLU A 48 -5.55 10.02 -3.30
CA GLU A 48 -4.14 9.90 -2.99
C GLU A 48 -3.84 8.43 -2.76
N ARG A 49 -2.90 7.88 -3.51
CA ARG A 49 -2.54 6.45 -3.63
C ARG A 49 -2.06 5.81 -2.31
N TRP A 50 -2.90 5.81 -1.28
CA TRP A 50 -2.70 5.16 -0.01
C TRP A 50 -3.39 3.81 -0.02
N SER A 51 -2.77 2.82 0.60
CA SER A 51 -3.37 1.52 0.88
C SER A 51 -3.33 1.30 2.38
N SER A 52 -4.41 0.76 2.94
CA SER A 52 -4.54 0.46 4.37
C SER A 52 -4.45 -1.04 4.60
N VAL A 53 -3.77 -1.40 5.67
CA VAL A 53 -3.63 -2.79 6.11
C VAL A 53 -3.96 -2.85 7.60
N LEU A 54 -4.97 -3.63 7.94
CA LEU A 54 -5.31 -3.91 9.34
C LEU A 54 -4.35 -4.97 9.87
N THR A 55 -3.71 -4.69 11.01
CA THR A 55 -2.68 -5.56 11.57
C THR A 55 -2.56 -5.33 13.08
N THR A 56 -1.75 -6.12 13.76
CA THR A 56 -1.35 -5.85 15.16
C THR A 56 -0.26 -4.77 15.24
N GLU A 57 -0.18 -4.08 16.37
CA GLU A 57 0.83 -3.02 16.61
C GLU A 57 2.26 -3.53 16.42
N ARG A 58 2.56 -4.71 17.00
CA ARG A 58 3.86 -5.39 16.87
C ARG A 58 4.26 -5.57 15.41
N SER A 59 3.32 -6.00 14.59
CA SER A 59 3.53 -6.27 13.17
C SER A 59 3.67 -5.00 12.37
N ALA A 60 2.85 -3.97 12.66
CA ALA A 60 2.98 -2.66 12.04
C ALA A 60 4.35 -2.03 12.32
N SER A 61 4.82 -2.05 13.57
CA SER A 61 6.14 -1.51 13.95
C SER A 61 7.30 -2.24 13.28
N ARG A 62 7.16 -3.55 13.03
CA ARG A 62 8.16 -4.35 12.30
C ARG A 62 8.13 -4.10 10.80
N LEU A 63 6.95 -4.08 10.19
CA LEU A 63 6.78 -4.00 8.74
C LEU A 63 6.96 -2.58 8.20
N ALA A 64 6.56 -1.55 8.96
CA ALA A 64 6.59 -0.17 8.48
C ALA A 64 7.95 0.32 7.98
N PRO A 65 9.08 0.15 8.72
CA PRO A 65 10.39 0.56 8.21
C PRO A 65 10.79 -0.25 6.97
N LEU A 66 10.52 -1.55 6.96
CA LEU A 66 10.85 -2.43 5.83
C LEU A 66 10.09 -2.05 4.57
N LEU A 67 8.80 -1.74 4.68
CA LEU A 67 7.97 -1.28 3.57
C LEU A 67 8.40 0.12 3.09
N CYS A 68 8.75 1.00 4.01
CA CYS A 68 9.26 2.33 3.67
C CYS A 68 10.51 2.21 2.78
N ASP A 69 11.47 1.37 3.17
CA ASP A 69 12.70 1.14 2.41
C ASP A 69 12.46 0.38 1.10
N LEU A 70 11.66 -0.69 1.16
CA LEU A 70 11.37 -1.58 0.05
C LEU A 70 10.62 -0.86 -1.07
N LEU A 71 9.63 -0.04 -0.71
CA LEU A 71 8.77 0.67 -1.65
C LEU A 71 9.24 2.09 -1.94
N ARG A 72 10.19 2.61 -1.14
CA ARG A 72 10.66 4.01 -1.18
C ARG A 72 9.50 4.99 -1.12
N THR A 73 8.61 4.77 -0.15
CA THR A 73 7.40 5.57 0.01
C THR A 73 7.10 5.83 1.48
N ASP A 74 6.19 6.75 1.74
CA ASP A 74 5.75 7.09 3.08
C ASP A 74 4.87 5.99 3.65
N VAL A 75 5.12 5.64 4.92
CA VAL A 75 4.32 4.68 5.67
C VAL A 75 3.89 5.34 6.97
N VAL A 76 2.61 5.22 7.31
CA VAL A 76 2.02 5.69 8.56
C VAL A 76 1.44 4.51 9.31
N VAL A 77 1.67 4.47 10.63
CA VAL A 77 1.03 3.54 11.54
C VAL A 77 0.11 4.31 12.46
N ALA A 78 -1.18 4.01 12.42
CA ALA A 78 -2.18 4.54 13.33
C ALA A 78 -2.60 3.45 14.32
N ALA A 79 -2.26 3.61 15.59
CA ALA A 79 -2.64 2.69 16.66
C ALA A 79 -3.72 3.32 17.54
N VAL A 80 -4.86 2.64 17.66
CA VAL A 80 -5.99 3.02 18.51
C VAL A 80 -6.18 1.90 19.53
N ASP A 81 -6.06 2.21 20.81
CA ASP A 81 -6.15 1.25 21.92
C ASP A 81 -6.89 1.90 23.09
N GLY A 82 -8.16 1.54 23.27
CA GLY A 82 -9.06 2.21 24.22
C GLY A 82 -9.09 3.72 24.02
N ASP A 83 -8.57 4.46 25.00
CA ASP A 83 -8.49 5.93 24.99
C ASP A 83 -7.17 6.46 24.42
N ARG A 84 -6.29 5.60 23.92
CA ARG A 84 -5.00 6.00 23.34
C ARG A 84 -5.07 6.01 21.83
N PHE A 85 -4.56 7.10 21.25
CA PHE A 85 -4.35 7.24 19.81
C PHE A 85 -2.91 7.68 19.58
N ARG A 86 -2.18 6.92 18.75
CA ARG A 86 -0.78 7.18 18.41
C ARG A 86 -0.57 7.09 16.91
N LEU A 87 0.21 8.03 16.37
CA LEU A 87 0.66 8.02 14.98
C LEU A 87 2.18 7.78 14.93
N SER A 88 2.62 6.92 14.02
CA SER A 88 4.04 6.82 13.67
C SER A 88 4.20 7.04 12.17
N SER A 89 5.25 7.75 11.76
CA SER A 89 5.54 8.04 10.35
C SER A 89 6.96 7.60 10.00
N TYR A 90 7.07 6.86 8.91
CA TYR A 90 8.31 6.36 8.32
C TYR A 90 8.41 6.94 6.92
N ARG A 91 9.51 7.63 6.63
CA ARG A 91 9.73 8.31 5.34
C ARG A 91 11.12 8.00 4.80
N PRO A 92 11.27 7.82 3.48
CA PRO A 92 12.58 7.52 2.90
C PRO A 92 13.59 8.64 3.17
N GLY A 93 14.71 8.31 3.81
CA GLY A 93 15.79 9.27 4.11
C GLY A 93 15.53 10.19 5.30
N PHE A 94 14.49 9.96 6.10
CA PHE A 94 14.22 10.70 7.33
C PHE A 94 14.19 9.75 8.54
N SER A 95 14.52 10.28 9.72
CA SER A 95 14.34 9.56 10.98
C SER A 95 12.86 9.25 11.21
N PRO A 96 12.52 8.05 11.71
CA PRO A 96 11.14 7.68 11.99
C PRO A 96 10.58 8.52 13.14
N LEU A 97 9.35 8.98 13.00
CA LEU A 97 8.56 9.59 14.08
C LEU A 97 7.71 8.48 14.68
N VAL A 98 7.91 8.15 15.96
CA VAL A 98 7.25 6.99 16.58
C VAL A 98 6.37 7.44 17.74
N GLY A 99 5.11 6.98 17.76
CA GLY A 99 4.23 7.12 18.92
C GLY A 99 3.71 8.53 19.20
N VAL A 100 3.52 9.37 18.18
CA VAL A 100 3.02 10.74 18.31
C VAL A 100 1.57 10.75 18.80
N ASP A 101 1.34 11.27 20.00
CA ASP A 101 0.05 11.24 20.71
C ASP A 101 -0.48 12.64 21.11
N GLY A 102 0.13 13.71 20.61
CA GLY A 102 -0.24 15.10 20.90
C GLY A 102 0.48 15.72 22.10
N ARG A 103 1.18 14.94 22.92
CA ARG A 103 1.88 15.43 24.12
C ARG A 103 3.23 16.08 23.79
N ASP A 104 3.90 15.58 22.76
CA ASP A 104 5.16 16.13 22.27
C ASP A 104 4.89 17.14 21.13
N PRO A 105 5.00 18.45 21.38
CA PRO A 105 4.73 19.47 20.37
C PRO A 105 5.75 19.44 19.21
N ILE A 106 6.97 18.96 19.44
CA ILE A 106 8.00 18.87 18.41
C ILE A 106 7.65 17.75 17.45
N ALA A 107 7.37 16.55 17.96
CA ALA A 107 6.98 15.42 17.13
C ALA A 107 5.69 15.67 16.34
N VAL A 108 4.71 16.37 16.93
CA VAL A 108 3.47 16.77 16.23
C VAL A 108 3.77 17.76 15.10
N THR A 109 4.66 18.73 15.34
CA THR A 109 5.03 19.72 14.33
C THR A 109 5.78 19.07 13.17
N GLU A 110 6.70 18.15 13.46
CA GLU A 110 7.41 17.39 12.43
C GLU A 110 6.48 16.49 11.63
N LEU A 111 5.51 15.84 12.29
CA LEU A 111 4.48 15.06 11.64
C LEU A 111 3.59 15.93 10.73
N ALA A 112 3.05 17.04 11.24
CA ALA A 112 2.22 17.93 10.43
C ALA A 112 2.99 18.50 9.22
N ARG A 113 4.25 18.91 9.44
CA ARG A 113 5.14 19.37 8.36
C ARG A 113 5.39 18.28 7.32
N ALA A 114 5.52 17.02 7.72
CA ALA A 114 5.70 15.90 6.80
C ALA A 114 4.54 15.75 5.80
N PHE A 115 3.32 16.12 6.21
CA PHE A 115 2.10 16.05 5.40
C PHE A 115 1.69 17.42 4.83
N GLY A 116 2.49 18.48 5.04
CA GLY A 116 2.14 19.84 4.63
C GLY A 116 0.86 20.36 5.29
N LYS A 117 0.59 19.95 6.53
CA LYS A 117 -0.61 20.34 7.30
C LYS A 117 -0.26 21.29 8.43
N ASP A 118 -1.30 21.91 8.97
CA ASP A 118 -1.22 22.82 10.11
C ASP A 118 -0.88 22.04 11.41
N PRO A 119 0.28 22.33 12.05
CA PRO A 119 0.70 21.66 13.28
C PRO A 119 -0.23 21.95 14.46
N ASP A 120 -0.79 23.16 14.57
CA ASP A 120 -1.64 23.53 15.70
C ASP A 120 -2.98 22.82 15.62
N ARG A 121 -3.53 22.68 14.42
CA ARG A 121 -4.74 21.91 14.17
C ARG A 121 -4.54 20.42 14.47
N LEU A 122 -3.42 19.83 14.03
CA LEU A 122 -3.12 18.43 14.33
C LEU A 122 -2.95 18.22 15.84
N ARG A 123 -2.22 19.13 16.51
CA ARG A 123 -2.04 19.08 17.96
C ARG A 123 -3.38 19.12 18.68
N THR A 124 -4.25 20.05 18.32
CA THR A 124 -5.59 20.20 18.91
C THR A 124 -6.40 18.91 18.81
N ILE A 125 -6.36 18.26 17.64
CA ILE A 125 -7.05 16.97 17.44
C ILE A 125 -6.45 15.90 18.36
N LEU A 126 -5.13 15.72 18.35
CA LEU A 126 -4.45 14.68 19.10
C LEU A 126 -4.60 14.85 20.62
N SER A 127 -4.58 16.08 21.13
CA SER A 127 -4.72 16.39 22.55
C SER A 127 -6.17 16.57 23.03
N SER A 128 -7.16 16.46 22.15
CA SER A 128 -8.56 16.63 22.54
C SER A 128 -9.04 15.53 23.50
N SER A 129 -10.09 15.82 24.27
CA SER A 129 -10.75 14.86 25.16
C SER A 129 -11.69 13.90 24.42
N ALA A 130 -11.75 13.97 23.09
CA ALA A 130 -12.59 13.10 22.29
C ALA A 130 -12.09 11.63 22.34
N PRO A 131 -12.99 10.65 22.15
CA PRO A 131 -12.63 9.25 22.03
C PRO A 131 -11.49 9.02 21.02
N ALA A 132 -10.62 8.05 21.28
CA ALA A 132 -9.45 7.80 20.43
C ALA A 132 -9.82 7.50 18.96
N THR A 133 -10.95 6.82 18.74
CA THR A 133 -11.50 6.55 17.41
C THR A 133 -11.90 7.83 16.68
N GLU A 134 -12.49 8.80 17.38
CA GLU A 134 -12.87 10.09 16.84
C GLU A 134 -11.64 10.95 16.53
N ARG A 135 -10.66 10.99 17.45
CA ARG A 135 -9.37 11.65 17.22
C ARG A 135 -8.65 11.08 16.01
N HIS A 136 -8.65 9.75 15.85
CA HIS A 136 -8.11 9.11 14.65
C HIS A 136 -8.86 9.53 13.39
N ALA A 137 -10.19 9.55 13.40
CA ALA A 137 -10.98 9.97 12.24
C ALA A 137 -10.68 11.43 11.83
N GLN A 138 -10.62 12.33 12.81
CA GLN A 138 -10.27 13.73 12.57
C GLN A 138 -8.83 13.91 12.07
N ALA A 139 -7.87 13.20 12.67
CA ALA A 139 -6.46 13.27 12.26
C ALA A 139 -6.27 12.68 10.87
N ALA A 140 -6.94 11.57 10.55
CA ALA A 140 -6.93 10.98 9.23
C ALA A 140 -7.52 11.93 8.17
N GLY A 141 -8.64 12.58 8.49
CA GLY A 141 -9.22 13.62 7.63
C GLY A 141 -8.27 14.81 7.39
N LEU A 142 -7.52 15.25 8.42
CA LEU A 142 -6.55 16.32 8.29
C LEU A 142 -5.33 15.91 7.45
N LEU A 143 -4.79 14.71 7.69
CA LEU A 143 -3.59 14.17 7.06
C LEU A 143 -3.86 13.50 5.70
N TRP A 144 -5.12 13.48 5.25
CA TRP A 144 -5.59 12.77 4.06
C TRP A 144 -5.26 11.27 4.08
N LEU A 145 -5.30 10.71 5.28
CA LEU A 145 -5.12 9.29 5.49
C LEU A 145 -6.47 8.57 5.36
N PRO A 146 -6.48 7.38 4.75
CA PRO A 146 -7.73 6.68 4.56
C PRO A 146 -8.24 6.00 5.82
N LEU A 147 -9.52 6.22 6.11
CA LEU A 147 -10.23 5.47 7.14
C LEU A 147 -10.83 4.21 6.51
N PRO A 148 -10.45 3.02 6.98
CA PRO A 148 -11.16 1.82 6.58
C PRO A 148 -12.59 1.90 7.14
N THR A 149 -13.56 1.55 6.32
CA THR A 149 -14.85 1.10 6.83
C THR A 149 -14.56 -0.16 7.65
N LEU A 150 -14.54 -0.03 8.98
CA LEU A 150 -14.35 -1.14 9.91
C LEU A 150 -15.58 -2.06 9.83
N THR A 151 -15.67 -2.86 8.78
CA THR A 151 -16.76 -3.82 8.55
C THR A 151 -16.58 -5.06 9.43
N GLY A 152 -16.51 -4.89 10.75
CA GLY A 152 -16.57 -5.99 11.73
C GLY A 152 -15.51 -7.09 11.63
N HIS A 153 -14.55 -7.01 10.70
CA HIS A 153 -13.48 -8.00 10.55
C HIS A 153 -12.36 -7.64 11.53
N GLN A 154 -12.23 -8.45 12.58
CA GLN A 154 -11.11 -8.36 13.52
C GLN A 154 -9.78 -8.69 12.82
N PRO A 155 -8.65 -8.12 13.27
CA PRO A 155 -7.34 -8.47 12.77
C PRO A 155 -7.02 -9.94 13.13
N VAL A 156 -6.96 -10.81 12.13
CA VAL A 156 -6.50 -12.20 12.29
C VAL A 156 -5.10 -12.32 11.69
N PHE A 157 -4.07 -11.81 12.37
CA PHE A 157 -2.70 -12.21 12.06
C PHE A 157 -1.69 -11.86 13.17
N ASP A 158 -1.09 -12.89 13.79
CA ASP A 158 -0.08 -12.75 14.85
C ASP A 158 1.25 -13.47 14.55
N GLY A 159 1.37 -14.20 13.43
CA GLY A 159 2.55 -15.00 13.10
C GLY A 159 3.45 -14.33 12.06
N PHE A 160 4.70 -14.01 12.39
CA PHE A 160 5.69 -13.58 11.39
C PHE A 160 7.02 -14.30 11.61
N ASP A 161 7.44 -15.07 10.60
CA ASP A 161 8.85 -15.26 10.30
C ASP A 161 9.28 -14.09 9.41
N THR A 162 9.80 -13.04 10.04
CA THR A 162 10.18 -11.81 9.33
C THR A 162 11.56 -11.99 8.72
N ILE A 163 11.71 -11.65 7.43
CA ILE A 163 13.01 -11.61 6.76
C ILE A 163 13.97 -10.69 7.54
N GLN A 164 15.21 -11.15 7.77
CA GLN A 164 16.23 -10.36 8.46
C GLN A 164 16.61 -9.11 7.66
N THR A 165 16.92 -8.01 8.35
CA THR A 165 17.23 -6.70 7.75
C THR A 165 18.37 -6.73 6.72
N SER A 166 19.27 -7.71 6.83
CA SER A 166 20.39 -7.93 5.91
C SER A 166 19.98 -8.42 4.51
N GLU A 167 18.80 -9.04 4.36
CA GLU A 167 18.33 -9.60 3.08
C GLU A 167 17.46 -8.63 2.27
N LEU A 168 17.07 -7.49 2.86
CA LEU A 168 16.24 -6.47 2.21
C LEU A 168 16.78 -5.92 0.89
N PRO A 169 18.09 -5.70 0.67
CA PRO A 169 18.58 -5.17 -0.59
C PRO A 169 18.28 -6.09 -1.78
N ALA A 170 18.41 -7.40 -1.57
CA ALA A 170 18.14 -8.43 -2.58
C ALA A 170 16.63 -8.55 -2.86
N GLU A 171 15.82 -8.57 -1.81
CA GLU A 171 14.36 -8.59 -1.94
C GLU A 171 13.81 -7.30 -2.57
N ALA A 172 14.41 -6.16 -2.25
CA ALA A 172 14.08 -4.89 -2.90
C ALA A 172 14.43 -4.86 -4.37
N ALA A 173 15.49 -5.53 -4.81
CA ALA A 173 15.76 -5.70 -6.23
C ALA A 173 14.68 -6.58 -6.89
N LYS A 174 14.23 -7.66 -6.24
CA LYS A 174 13.16 -8.54 -6.76
C LYS A 174 11.81 -7.82 -6.86
N VAL A 175 11.40 -7.07 -5.84
CA VAL A 175 10.13 -6.29 -5.86
C VAL A 175 10.18 -5.20 -6.93
N ARG A 176 11.30 -4.46 -7.03
CA ARG A 176 11.49 -3.47 -8.11
C ARG A 176 11.47 -4.10 -9.50
N GLY A 177 12.07 -5.28 -9.66
CA GLY A 177 12.02 -6.07 -10.90
C GLY A 177 10.59 -6.44 -11.29
N ARG A 178 9.80 -7.01 -10.35
CA ARG A 178 8.39 -7.36 -10.58
C ARG A 178 7.55 -6.14 -10.97
N ARG A 179 7.73 -5.00 -10.28
CA ARG A 179 7.07 -3.73 -10.63
C ARG A 179 7.41 -3.24 -12.03
N ARG A 180 8.69 -3.29 -12.41
CA ARG A 180 9.15 -2.88 -13.74
C ARG A 180 8.52 -3.76 -14.83
N ILE A 181 8.46 -5.07 -14.62
CA ILE A 181 7.84 -6.02 -15.55
C ILE A 181 6.34 -5.72 -15.71
N ARG A 182 5.61 -5.44 -14.62
CA ARG A 182 4.18 -5.07 -14.70
C ARG A 182 3.96 -3.78 -15.50
N ARG A 183 4.77 -2.74 -15.26
CA ARG A 183 4.69 -1.49 -16.04
C ARG A 183 4.97 -1.71 -17.52
N ILE A 184 6.02 -2.48 -17.83
CA ILE A 184 6.36 -2.85 -19.21
C ILE A 184 5.17 -3.57 -19.85
N ARG A 185 4.56 -4.54 -19.17
CA ARG A 185 3.39 -5.26 -19.68
C ARG A 185 2.19 -4.35 -19.93
N ALA A 186 1.91 -3.42 -19.02
CA ALA A 186 0.83 -2.46 -19.18
C ALA A 186 1.07 -1.55 -20.40
N VAL A 187 2.29 -1.03 -20.55
CA VAL A 187 2.66 -0.20 -21.71
C VAL A 187 2.56 -1.00 -23.01
N LEU A 188 3.09 -2.22 -23.05
CA LEU A 188 2.97 -3.09 -24.22
C LEU A 188 1.51 -3.40 -24.56
N GLY A 189 0.65 -3.61 -23.56
CA GLY A 189 -0.79 -3.79 -23.77
C GLY A 189 -1.43 -2.56 -24.42
N VAL A 190 -1.14 -1.36 -23.92
CA VAL A 190 -1.62 -0.10 -24.53
C VAL A 190 -1.10 0.07 -25.96
N VAL A 191 0.19 -0.16 -26.19
CA VAL A 191 0.80 -0.07 -27.53
C VAL A 191 0.14 -1.08 -28.48
N GLN A 192 -0.19 -2.28 -28.02
CA GLN A 192 -0.88 -3.29 -28.84
C GLN A 192 -2.29 -2.83 -29.21
N VAL A 193 -3.03 -2.23 -28.28
CA VAL A 193 -4.36 -1.66 -28.55
C VAL A 193 -4.27 -0.50 -29.54
N VAL A 194 -3.30 0.41 -29.38
CA VAL A 194 -3.06 1.51 -30.34
C VAL A 194 -2.69 0.98 -31.72
N ALA A 195 -1.81 -0.04 -31.79
CA ALA A 195 -1.43 -0.66 -33.05
C ALA A 195 -2.63 -1.35 -33.74
N PHE A 196 -3.50 -2.00 -32.96
CA PHE A 196 -4.74 -2.58 -33.47
C PHE A 196 -5.65 -1.52 -34.11
N PHE A 197 -5.89 -0.41 -33.40
CA PHE A 197 -6.67 0.71 -33.95
C PHE A 197 -6.02 1.37 -35.17
N ALA A 198 -4.69 1.45 -35.21
CA ALA A 198 -3.98 1.95 -36.38
C ALA A 198 -4.17 1.04 -37.60
N VAL A 199 -4.08 -0.29 -37.42
CA VAL A 199 -4.34 -1.26 -38.49
C VAL A 199 -5.77 -1.11 -39.02
N ASP A 200 -6.77 -1.05 -38.13
CA ASP A 200 -8.17 -0.82 -38.51
C ASP A 200 -8.31 0.51 -39.29
N TYR A 201 -7.76 1.61 -38.77
CA TYR A 201 -7.85 2.93 -39.40
C TYR A 201 -7.21 2.96 -40.80
N PHE A 202 -6.01 2.40 -40.97
CA PHE A 202 -5.32 2.38 -42.26
C PHE A 202 -5.95 1.42 -43.26
N TRP A 203 -6.62 0.36 -42.81
CA TRP A 203 -7.39 -0.55 -43.66
C TRP A 203 -8.48 0.20 -44.43
N PHE A 204 -9.14 1.18 -43.79
CA PHE A 204 -10.25 1.93 -44.41
C PHE A 204 -9.83 3.13 -45.26
N ILE A 205 -8.65 3.72 -45.03
CA ILE A 205 -8.25 4.99 -45.68
C ILE A 205 -7.26 4.80 -46.82
N ASN A 206 -6.24 3.96 -46.66
CA ASN A 206 -5.22 3.74 -47.70
C ASN A 206 -4.42 2.44 -47.41
N PRO A 207 -4.92 1.28 -47.86
CA PRO A 207 -4.37 -0.02 -47.46
C PRO A 207 -2.98 -0.34 -48.01
N SER A 208 -2.50 0.38 -49.04
CA SER A 208 -1.31 0.00 -49.80
C SER A 208 0.04 0.48 -49.23
N ILE A 209 0.07 1.55 -48.43
CA ILE A 209 1.34 2.19 -48.02
C ILE A 209 1.67 1.96 -46.54
N LEU A 210 0.68 1.91 -45.65
CA LEU A 210 0.91 1.92 -44.19
C LEU A 210 0.54 0.62 -43.47
N LEU A 211 -0.06 -0.34 -44.18
CA LEU A 211 -0.48 -1.62 -43.60
C LEU A 211 0.70 -2.49 -43.16
N VAL A 212 1.72 -2.62 -44.02
CA VAL A 212 2.88 -3.49 -43.76
C VAL A 212 3.70 -3.03 -42.54
N PRO A 213 4.02 -1.73 -42.36
CA PRO A 213 4.65 -1.23 -41.14
C PRO A 213 3.80 -1.46 -39.88
N ALA A 214 2.49 -1.23 -39.95
CA ALA A 214 1.59 -1.39 -38.81
C ALA A 214 1.50 -2.87 -38.37
N LEU A 215 1.38 -3.80 -39.33
CA LEU A 215 1.39 -5.24 -39.07
C LEU A 215 2.72 -5.71 -38.46
N ALA A 216 3.85 -5.20 -38.95
CA ALA A 216 5.17 -5.54 -38.41
C ALA A 216 5.32 -5.12 -36.94
N VAL A 217 4.86 -3.93 -36.57
CA VAL A 217 4.83 -3.46 -35.17
C VAL A 217 3.92 -4.34 -34.31
N PHE A 218 2.75 -4.74 -34.83
CA PHE A 218 1.82 -5.61 -34.11
C PHE A 218 2.44 -6.99 -33.83
N VAL A 219 3.04 -7.62 -34.84
CA VAL A 219 3.70 -8.93 -34.70
C VAL A 219 4.90 -8.84 -33.75
N ALA A 220 5.75 -7.82 -33.87
CA ALA A 220 6.88 -7.62 -32.98
C ALA A 220 6.44 -7.46 -31.52
N ASN A 221 5.41 -6.65 -31.26
CA ASN A 221 4.85 -6.50 -29.91
C ASN A 221 4.24 -7.80 -29.38
N GLY A 222 3.54 -8.56 -30.23
CA GLY A 222 2.99 -9.87 -29.88
C GLY A 222 4.07 -10.86 -29.45
N ILE A 223 5.20 -10.92 -30.18
CA ILE A 223 6.35 -11.76 -29.84
C ILE A 223 6.96 -11.34 -28.51
N VAL A 224 7.18 -10.03 -28.29
CA VAL A 224 7.74 -9.51 -27.03
C VAL A 224 6.83 -9.87 -25.84
N LEU A 225 5.51 -9.73 -25.98
CA LEU A 225 4.55 -10.12 -24.95
C LEU A 225 4.57 -11.62 -24.65
N LEU A 226 4.71 -12.45 -25.70
CA LEU A 226 4.78 -13.90 -25.56
C LEU A 226 6.06 -14.34 -24.84
N VAL A 227 7.20 -13.75 -25.18
CA VAL A 227 8.49 -13.97 -24.50
C VAL A 227 8.41 -13.53 -23.03
N LEU A 228 7.87 -12.35 -22.75
CA LEU A 228 7.64 -11.87 -21.38
C LEU A 228 6.73 -12.81 -20.59
N ARG A 229 5.66 -13.32 -21.21
CA ARG A 229 4.75 -14.28 -20.56
C ARG A 229 5.45 -15.59 -20.22
N ARG A 230 6.30 -16.10 -21.11
CA ARG A 230 7.06 -17.34 -20.89
C ARG A 230 8.10 -17.19 -19.78
N PHE A 231 8.88 -16.11 -19.80
CA PHE A 231 9.88 -15.83 -18.75
C PHE A 231 9.28 -15.67 -17.35
N VAL A 232 8.05 -15.15 -17.25
CA VAL A 232 7.34 -15.01 -15.98
C VAL A 232 6.67 -16.32 -15.55
N GLY A 233 6.15 -17.10 -16.50
CA GLY A 233 5.53 -18.41 -16.24
C GLY A 233 6.53 -19.43 -15.69
N ASP A 234 7.74 -19.50 -16.25
CA ASP A 234 8.77 -20.46 -15.82
C ASP A 234 9.32 -20.21 -14.41
N ARG A 235 9.14 -18.99 -13.87
CA ARG A 235 9.52 -18.66 -12.48
C ARG A 235 8.43 -18.95 -11.45
N GLN A 236 7.18 -19.17 -11.86
CA GLN A 236 6.11 -19.54 -10.93
C GLN A 236 6.05 -21.05 -10.69
N SER A 237 6.48 -21.86 -11.66
CA SER A 237 6.54 -23.33 -11.55
C SER A 237 7.69 -23.85 -10.67
N THR A 238 8.66 -23.01 -10.32
CA THR A 238 9.82 -23.39 -9.47
C THR A 238 9.56 -23.26 -7.96
N HIS A 239 8.40 -22.76 -7.54
CA HIS A 239 8.04 -22.60 -6.12
C HIS A 239 6.78 -23.36 -5.69
N GLN A 240 6.39 -24.40 -6.42
CA GLN A 240 5.42 -25.36 -5.88
C GLN A 240 6.20 -26.33 -4.98
N PRO A 241 6.14 -26.21 -3.63
CA PRO A 241 6.76 -27.21 -2.78
C PRO A 241 6.10 -28.56 -3.09
N ALA A 242 6.94 -29.58 -3.26
CA ALA A 242 6.48 -30.95 -3.33
C ALA A 242 5.56 -31.19 -2.13
N ARG A 243 4.28 -31.44 -2.39
CA ARG A 243 3.37 -31.99 -1.39
C ARG A 243 3.93 -33.35 -1.01
N ALA A 244 4.60 -33.39 0.13
CA ALA A 244 4.82 -34.59 0.93
C ALA A 244 3.91 -34.47 2.15
#